data_AF-Q8FNI6-F1
#
_entry.id   AF-Q8FNI6-F1
#
_cell.length_a   1.000
_cell.length_b   1.000
_cell.length_c   1.000
_cell.angle_alpha   90.00
_cell.angle_beta   90.00
_cell.angle_gamma   90.00
#
_symmetry.space_group_name_H-M   'P 1'
#
loop_
_entity.id
_entity.type
_entity.pdbx_description
1 polymer ?
#
loop_
_entity_poly.entity_id
_entity_poly.type
_entity_poly.pdbx_seq_one_letter_code
_entity_poly.pdbx_strand_id
1 'polypeptide(L)' 'MIGGATAMDLSTPSPGYNTSPEERLTAFLIKDLQRHFPEHEGRMMPYARELARAVTRYARRLELED' A
#
# COMPACT_ATOMS: atom_id res chain seq x y z
N MET A 1 3.77 14.55 25.18
CA MET A 1 3.81 14.56 23.70
C MET A 1 4.57 13.33 23.21
N ILE A 2 3.87 12.26 22.83
CA ILE A 2 4.39 11.26 21.89
C ILE A 2 3.21 10.91 21.00
N GLY A 3 3.18 11.50 19.80
CA GLY A 3 2.26 11.12 18.76
C GLY A 3 2.62 9.71 18.32
N GLY A 4 1.85 8.72 18.76
CA GLY A 4 1.90 7.39 18.19
C GLY A 4 1.56 7.53 16.71
N ALA A 5 2.50 7.18 15.84
CA ALA A 5 2.20 6.96 14.44
C ALA A 5 1.18 5.82 14.40
N THR A 6 -0.10 6.18 14.31
CA THR A 6 -1.21 5.25 14.14
C THR A 6 -0.84 4.40 12.93
N ALA A 7 -0.60 3.10 13.15
CA ALA A 7 -0.39 2.16 12.07
C ALA A 7 -1.60 2.29 11.14
N MET A 8 -1.37 2.91 9.99
CA MET A 8 -2.44 3.33 9.09
C MET A 8 -3.05 2.05 8.54
N ASP A 9 -4.27 1.76 8.94
CA ASP A 9 -5.01 0.62 8.42
C ASP A 9 -5.48 0.95 7.01
N LEU A 10 -4.60 0.74 6.04
CA LEU A 10 -4.87 0.94 4.62
C LEU A 10 -5.90 -0.08 4.08
N SER A 11 -6.41 -0.98 4.94
CA SER A 11 -7.36 -2.01 4.58
C SER A 11 -8.78 -1.52 4.34
N THR A 12 -9.12 -0.36 4.90
CA THR A 12 -10.49 0.15 4.98
C THR A 12 -10.60 1.45 4.19
N PRO A 13 -11.26 1.45 3.01
CA PRO A 13 -11.54 2.69 2.28
C PRO A 13 -12.55 3.51 3.11
N SER A 14 -12.03 4.47 3.89
CA SER A 14 -12.86 5.41 4.63
C SER A 14 -13.31 6.55 3.72
N PRO A 15 -14.59 6.99 3.75
CA PRO A 15 -15.15 7.97 2.79
C PRO A 15 -14.48 9.35 2.75
N GLY A 16 -13.60 9.66 3.71
CA GLY A 16 -12.81 10.90 3.75
C GLY A 16 -11.34 10.75 3.33
N TYR A 17 -10.91 9.55 2.93
CA TYR A 17 -9.51 9.28 2.59
C TYR A 17 -9.29 9.34 1.08
N ASN A 18 -8.77 10.47 0.60
CA ASN A 18 -8.26 10.60 -0.76
C ASN A 18 -6.91 9.88 -0.87
N THR A 19 -6.94 8.56 -0.91
CA THR A 19 -5.74 7.73 -1.08
C THR A 19 -5.26 7.81 -2.52
N SER A 20 -3.95 7.92 -2.71
CA SER A 20 -3.33 7.80 -4.02
C SER A 20 -3.39 6.36 -4.56
N PRO A 21 -3.30 6.16 -5.89
CA PRO A 21 -3.18 4.82 -6.46
C PRO A 21 -2.01 4.00 -5.89
N GLU A 22 -0.90 4.67 -5.55
CA GLU A 22 0.26 4.03 -4.91
C GLU A 22 -0.08 3.49 -3.52
N GLU A 23 -0.80 4.26 -2.71
CA GLU A 23 -1.20 3.85 -1.35
C GLU A 23 -2.20 2.70 -1.39
N ARG A 24 -3.20 2.75 -2.27
CA ARG A 24 -4.15 1.63 -2.43
C ARG A 24 -3.48 0.35 -2.88
N LEU A 25 -2.58 0.43 -3.86
CA LEU A 25 -1.85 -0.74 -4.36
C LEU A 25 -0.88 -1.28 -3.30
N THR A 26 -0.21 -0.40 -2.55
CA THR A 26 0.64 -0.80 -1.42
C THR A 26 -0.16 -1.57 -0.38
N ALA A 27 -1.35 -1.08 -0.02
CA ALA A 27 -2.24 -1.73 0.93
C ALA A 27 -2.67 -3.13 0.48
N PHE A 28 -3.06 -3.26 -0.79
CA PHE A 28 -3.43 -4.51 -1.39
C PHE A 28 -2.28 -5.52 -1.33
N LEU A 29 -1.09 -5.11 -1.76
CA LEU A 29 0.10 -5.97 -1.79
C LEU A 29 0.53 -6.43 -0.38
N ILE A 30 0.43 -5.57 0.63
CA ILE A 30 0.76 -5.95 2.02
C ILE A 30 -0.17 -7.05 2.50
N LYS A 31 -1.49 -6.90 2.31
CA LYS A 31 -2.46 -7.92 2.72
C LYS A 31 -2.21 -9.25 2.02
N ASP A 32 -1.94 -9.20 0.72
CA ASP A 32 -1.69 -10.39 -0.09
C ASP A 32 -0.40 -11.10 0.37
N LEU A 33 0.68 -10.35 0.57
CA LEU A 33 1.94 -10.89 1.08
C LEU A 33 1.81 -11.45 2.50
N GLN A 34 1.05 -10.80 3.39
CA GLN A 34 0.80 -11.33 4.74
C GLN A 34 -0.01 -12.64 4.71
N ARG A 35 -0.93 -12.77 3.76
CA ARG A 35 -1.72 -14.00 3.59
C ARG A 35 -0.87 -15.17 3.11
N HIS A 36 0.08 -14.90 2.22
CA HIS A 36 0.94 -15.93 1.62
C HIS A 36 2.21 -16.22 2.42
N PHE A 37 2.71 -15.25 3.19
CA PHE A 37 3.98 -15.31 3.95
C PHE A 37 3.83 -14.74 5.37
N PRO A 38 2.96 -15.29 6.22
CA PRO A 38 2.69 -14.76 7.56
C PRO A 38 3.94 -14.72 8.46
N GLU A 39 4.90 -15.62 8.26
CA GLU A 39 6.18 -15.66 8.99
C GLU A 39 7.10 -14.43 8.76
N HIS A 40 6.74 -13.60 7.78
CA HIS A 40 7.48 -12.40 7.41
C HIS A 40 6.70 -11.11 7.68
N GLU A 41 5.66 -11.19 8.51
CA GLU A 41 4.89 -10.03 8.95
C GLU A 41 5.80 -8.90 9.48
N GLY A 42 5.52 -7.66 9.07
CA GLY A 42 6.32 -6.48 9.41
C GLY A 42 7.54 -6.23 8.51
N ARG A 43 8.02 -7.21 7.74
CA ARG A 43 9.12 -7.03 6.76
C ARG A 43 8.65 -6.72 5.34
N MET A 44 7.36 -6.93 5.06
CA MET A 44 6.80 -6.87 3.70
C MET A 44 6.45 -5.45 3.22
N MET A 45 6.22 -4.51 4.15
CA MET A 45 5.87 -3.12 3.85
C MET A 45 6.82 -2.41 2.85
N PRO A 46 8.16 -2.42 3.03
CA PRO A 46 9.06 -1.79 2.06
C PRO A 46 8.97 -2.41 0.66
N TYR A 47 8.87 -3.74 0.56
CA TYR A 47 8.77 -4.44 -0.73
C TYR A 47 7.45 -4.12 -1.46
N ALA A 48 6.33 -4.14 -0.72
CA ALA A 48 5.02 -3.80 -1.27
C ALA A 48 5.00 -2.35 -1.79
N ARG A 49 5.63 -1.42 -1.07
CA ARG A 49 5.72 -0.01 -1.46
C ARG A 49 6.58 0.19 -2.71
N GLU A 50 7.74 -0.44 -2.78
CA GLU A 50 8.61 -0.33 -3.97
C GLU A 50 7.93 -0.88 -5.22
N LEU A 51 7.25 -2.03 -5.09
CA LEU A 51 6.48 -2.62 -6.18
C LEU A 51 5.31 -1.73 -6.60
N ALA A 52 4.52 -1.23 -5.65
CA ALA A 52 3.41 -0.33 -5.93
C ALA A 52 3.89 0.91 -6.70
N ARG A 53 4.98 1.52 -6.25
CA ARG A 53 5.59 2.69 -6.90
C ARG A 53 6.06 2.40 -8.32
N ALA A 54 6.66 1.22 -8.56
CA ALA A 54 7.09 0.83 -9.89
C ALA A 54 5.89 0.66 -10.84
N VAL A 55 4.85 -0.01 -10.37
CA VAL A 55 3.62 -0.26 -11.14
C VAL A 55 2.87 1.04 -11.43
N THR A 56 2.65 1.90 -10.43
CA THR A 56 1.91 3.17 -10.65
C THR A 56 2.66 4.13 -11.56
N ARG A 57 4.01 4.18 -11.49
CA ARG A 57 4.81 4.94 -12.45
C ARG A 57 4.68 4.41 -13.88
N TYR A 58 4.65 3.09 -14.03
CA TYR A 58 4.48 2.48 -15.34
C TYR A 58 3.07 2.73 -15.90
N ALA A 59 2.04 2.54 -15.09
CA ALA A 59 0.65 2.84 -15.46
C ALA A 59 0.46 4.30 -15.89
N ARG A 60 1.08 5.25 -15.16
CA ARG A 60 1.04 6.68 -15.51
C ARG A 60 1.70 6.98 -16.86
N ARG A 61 2.74 6.24 -17.25
CA ARG A 61 3.37 6.39 -18.59
C ARG A 61 2.47 5.87 -19.71
N LEU A 62 1.56 4.94 -19.38
CA LEU A 62 0.57 4.41 -20.30
C LEU A 62 -0.74 5.20 -20.28
N GLU A 63 -0.82 6.31 -19.54
CA GLU A 63 -2.01 7.13 -19.40
C GLU A 63 -3.24 6.34 -18.93
N LEU A 64 -3.03 5.29 -18.13
CA LEU A 64 -4.12 4.52 -17.54
C LEU A 64 -4.82 5.36 -16.47
N GLU A 65 -6.14 5.44 -16.60
CA GLU A 65 -7.00 5.98 -15.56
C GLU A 65 -7.03 5.04 -14.34
N ASP A 66 -7.43 5.61 -13.21
CA ASP A 66 -7.50 4.94 -11.91
C ASP A 66 -8.70 3.98 -11.79
#